data_AF-A0A6I3XC28-F1
#
_entry.id   AF-A0A6I3XC28-F1
#
_cell.length_a   1.000
_cell.length_b   1.000
_cell.length_c   1.000
_cell.angle_alpha   90.00
_cell.angle_beta   90.00
_cell.angle_gamma   90.00
#
_symmetry.space_group_name_H-M   'P 1'
#
loop_
_entity.id
_entity.type
_entity.pdbx_description
1 polymer ?
#
loop_
_entity_poly.entity_id
_entity_poly.type
_entity_poly.pdbx_seq_one_letter_code
_entity_poly.pdbx_strand_id
1 'polypeptide(L)'
;MAEPTFQGGTAANDVLTGGDASDIMYGQGGRDRLIGLDGNDSLNSGEYETPGTITGNTPDYIGDWLDGGNGNDLLNGGSGADFLLGGAGTNSLNGGGNFDTAIYTGARGDYTVAMSGNLPAGVATIAAGGQSDTLAQIERLAFSDGAIAFDIDGNAGKMFRLYQAALNRTPDEDGLGWWIHAADTGNSWQGMAAGFTGSPEWASLYGANSSNDSFVKNLYLNALHRPFDQDGYNFWIAALENGVSREQILLDFSESPENQAAVIGQIQNGIEYTLFTG
;
A
#
# COMPACT_ATOMS: atom_id res chain seq x y z
N MET A 1 -1.20 -29.44 29.84
CA MET A 1 -1.52 -28.37 28.87
C MET A 1 -0.21 -27.71 28.51
N ALA A 2 -0.03 -27.25 27.27
CA ALA A 2 1.10 -26.38 26.96
C ALA A 2 0.97 -25.11 27.79
N GLU A 3 2.09 -24.57 28.27
CA GLU A 3 2.10 -23.32 29.03
C GLU A 3 2.23 -22.15 28.04
N PRO A 4 1.55 -21.02 28.27
CA PRO A 4 1.75 -19.79 27.52
C PRO A 4 3.24 -19.41 27.41
N THR A 5 3.67 -19.07 26.21
CA THR A 5 4.98 -18.53 25.90
C THR A 5 4.93 -17.01 26.02
N PHE A 6 5.92 -16.45 26.70
CA PHE A 6 6.22 -15.01 26.66
C PHE A 6 7.59 -14.85 26.01
N GLN A 7 7.61 -14.38 24.76
CA GLN A 7 8.83 -14.27 23.97
C GLN A 7 9.04 -12.83 23.48
N GLY A 8 10.26 -12.32 23.64
CA GLY A 8 10.70 -11.07 23.04
C GLY A 8 11.89 -11.32 22.11
N GLY A 9 11.89 -10.68 20.94
CA GLY A 9 13.01 -10.61 20.02
C GLY A 9 14.08 -9.61 20.47
N THR A 10 14.73 -8.98 19.50
CA THR A 10 15.85 -8.06 19.63
C THR A 10 15.65 -6.88 18.66
N ALA A 11 16.62 -5.97 18.56
CA ALA A 11 16.59 -4.91 17.55
C ALA A 11 17.08 -5.38 16.16
N ALA A 12 17.13 -6.69 15.92
CA ALA A 12 17.52 -7.29 14.67
C ALA A 12 16.41 -8.22 14.18
N ASN A 13 16.44 -8.57 12.90
CA ASN A 13 15.46 -9.47 12.30
C ASN A 13 15.36 -10.81 13.04
N ASP A 14 14.22 -11.05 13.67
CA ASP A 14 13.94 -12.24 14.44
C ASP A 14 12.84 -13.11 13.83
N VAL A 15 12.85 -14.39 14.18
CA VAL A 15 11.75 -15.32 13.91
C VAL A 15 11.28 -15.86 15.25
N LEU A 16 10.08 -15.46 15.66
CA LEU A 16 9.44 -15.88 16.90
C LEU A 16 8.29 -16.83 16.55
N THR A 17 8.15 -17.91 17.31
CA THR A 17 7.12 -18.93 17.05
C THR A 17 6.58 -19.43 18.37
N GLY A 18 5.26 -19.34 18.50
CA GLY A 18 4.49 -19.83 19.63
C GLY A 18 4.29 -21.35 19.61
N GLY A 19 3.27 -21.81 20.31
CA GLY A 19 2.88 -23.20 20.46
C GLY A 19 1.36 -23.37 20.43
N ASP A 20 0.84 -24.33 21.18
CA ASP A 20 -0.61 -24.63 21.20
C ASP A 20 -1.40 -23.83 22.26
N ALA A 21 -0.77 -22.84 22.88
CA ALA A 21 -1.33 -22.05 23.97
C ALA A 21 -1.43 -20.59 23.56
N SER A 22 -2.23 -19.80 24.29
CA SER A 22 -2.24 -18.34 24.13
C SER A 22 -0.88 -17.74 24.46
N ASP A 23 -0.17 -17.29 23.44
CA ASP A 23 1.18 -16.75 23.53
C ASP A 23 1.20 -15.22 23.45
N ILE A 24 2.26 -14.63 24.00
CA ILE A 24 2.54 -13.19 23.90
C ILE A 24 3.93 -13.04 23.30
N MET A 25 3.99 -12.41 22.12
CA MET A 25 5.23 -12.21 21.36
C MET A 25 5.47 -10.74 21.05
N TYR A 26 6.72 -10.32 21.23
CA TYR A 26 7.20 -8.97 20.90
C TYR A 26 8.39 -9.05 19.93
N GLY A 27 8.25 -8.54 18.70
CA GLY A 27 9.34 -8.49 17.72
C GLY A 27 10.47 -7.57 18.17
N GLN A 28 10.11 -6.32 18.46
CA GLN A 28 10.95 -5.17 18.79
C GLN A 28 11.40 -4.38 17.58
N GLY A 29 12.61 -4.61 17.06
CA GLY A 29 13.11 -3.82 15.94
C GLY A 29 13.78 -4.70 14.89
N GLY A 30 13.82 -4.23 13.65
CA GLY A 30 14.25 -5.03 12.52
C GLY A 30 13.06 -5.54 11.72
N ARG A 31 13.31 -6.44 10.78
CA ARG A 31 12.25 -7.13 10.03
C ARG A 31 11.96 -8.47 10.69
N ASP A 32 10.91 -8.53 11.47
CA ASP A 32 10.54 -9.68 12.27
C ASP A 32 9.47 -10.54 11.60
N ARG A 33 9.47 -11.82 12.01
CA ARG A 33 8.42 -12.77 11.68
C ARG A 33 7.88 -13.39 12.96
N LEU A 34 6.64 -13.07 13.31
CA LEU A 34 5.94 -13.60 14.49
C LEU A 34 4.87 -14.60 14.02
N ILE A 35 4.84 -15.80 14.62
CA ILE A 35 3.92 -16.89 14.27
C ILE A 35 3.28 -17.45 15.54
N GLY A 36 1.97 -17.27 15.71
CA GLY A 36 1.19 -17.70 16.88
C GLY A 36 1.02 -19.22 16.98
N LEU A 37 0.55 -19.84 15.89
CA LEU A 37 0.11 -21.26 15.80
C LEU A 37 -1.30 -21.48 16.37
N ASP A 38 -1.50 -22.28 17.41
CA ASP A 38 -2.83 -22.52 17.98
C ASP A 38 -2.96 -21.76 19.30
N GLY A 39 -4.08 -21.09 19.54
CA GLY A 39 -4.26 -20.31 20.76
C GLY A 39 -4.80 -18.93 20.44
N ASN A 40 -5.25 -18.21 21.46
CA ASN A 40 -5.57 -16.79 21.27
C ASN A 40 -4.31 -16.00 21.58
N ASP A 41 -3.61 -15.55 20.56
CA ASP A 41 -2.27 -14.99 20.67
C ASP A 41 -2.27 -13.47 20.64
N SER A 42 -1.24 -12.87 21.24
CA SER A 42 -0.98 -11.45 21.19
C SER A 42 0.39 -11.21 20.55
N LEU A 43 0.37 -10.83 19.27
CA LEU A 43 1.56 -10.55 18.48
C LEU A 43 1.73 -9.04 18.32
N ASN A 44 2.87 -8.51 18.73
CA ASN A 44 3.22 -7.12 18.55
C ASN A 44 4.62 -7.02 17.94
N SER A 45 4.77 -6.60 16.69
CA SER A 45 6.09 -6.53 16.07
C SER A 45 6.85 -5.25 16.43
N GLY A 46 6.16 -4.12 16.62
CA GLY A 46 6.76 -2.83 16.97
C GLY A 46 6.91 -2.50 18.47
N GLU A 47 7.90 -1.64 18.76
CA GLU A 47 8.58 -1.42 20.05
C GLU A 47 7.75 -1.51 21.34
N TYR A 48 8.34 -2.19 22.35
CA TYR A 48 7.90 -2.11 23.73
C TYR A 48 8.17 -0.70 24.28
N GLU A 49 7.22 0.22 24.09
CA GLU A 49 7.13 1.51 24.80
C GLU A 49 6.95 1.25 26.30
N THR A 50 7.96 0.72 26.98
CA THR A 50 8.01 0.84 28.44
C THR A 50 8.38 2.28 28.76
N PRO A 51 7.54 3.01 29.51
CA PRO A 51 7.95 4.31 30.02
C PRO A 51 9.16 4.13 30.94
N GLY A 52 10.36 4.41 30.43
CA GLY A 52 11.50 4.78 31.28
C GLY A 52 12.81 4.00 31.15
N THR A 53 12.99 3.01 30.27
CA THR A 53 14.32 2.32 30.22
C THR A 53 14.81 1.81 28.86
N ILE A 54 14.52 2.49 27.75
CA ILE A 54 15.33 2.33 26.53
C ILE A 54 15.76 3.71 26.05
N THR A 55 17.07 3.93 25.99
CA THR A 55 17.65 5.07 25.29
C THR A 55 17.89 4.60 23.86
N GLY A 56 16.92 4.88 22.98
CA GLY A 56 16.94 4.41 21.60
C GLY A 56 15.62 4.69 20.91
N ASN A 57 15.14 5.94 20.92
CA ASN A 57 13.94 6.38 20.19
C ASN A 57 14.19 6.41 18.68
N THR A 58 14.50 5.27 18.06
CA THR A 58 14.46 5.16 16.60
C THR A 58 13.19 4.41 16.27
N PRO A 59 12.11 5.09 15.86
CA PRO A 59 10.92 4.41 15.39
C PRO A 59 11.33 3.38 14.34
N ASP A 60 10.88 2.13 14.53
CA ASP A 60 11.01 1.16 13.47
C ASP A 60 10.09 1.58 12.32
N TYR A 61 10.65 1.65 11.13
CA TYR A 61 9.89 1.90 9.89
C TYR A 61 10.02 0.70 8.94
N ILE A 62 10.61 -0.39 9.42
CA ILE A 62 10.79 -1.64 8.71
C ILE A 62 9.52 -2.45 8.91
N GLY A 63 8.92 -2.90 7.80
CA GLY A 63 7.74 -3.74 7.85
C GLY A 63 8.04 -5.18 8.25
N ASP A 64 7.10 -5.77 8.99
CA ASP A 64 7.13 -7.09 9.61
C ASP A 64 6.11 -8.08 9.01
N TRP A 65 6.22 -9.34 9.42
CA TRP A 65 5.24 -10.39 9.12
C TRP A 65 4.65 -10.98 10.39
N LEU A 66 3.33 -10.86 10.56
CA LEU A 66 2.60 -11.43 11.69
C LEU A 66 1.59 -12.47 11.19
N ASP A 67 1.61 -13.65 11.78
CA ASP A 67 0.69 -14.75 11.51
C ASP A 67 0.08 -15.24 12.83
N GLY A 68 -1.21 -14.94 13.06
CA GLY A 68 -1.94 -15.36 14.27
C GLY A 68 -2.15 -16.86 14.34
N GLY A 69 -2.41 -17.51 13.20
CA GLY A 69 -2.70 -18.93 13.14
C GLY A 69 -4.17 -19.25 13.46
N ASN A 70 -4.43 -20.09 14.44
CA ASN A 70 -5.76 -20.54 14.84
C ASN A 70 -6.13 -19.94 16.19
N GLY A 71 -7.17 -19.11 16.23
CA GLY A 71 -7.69 -18.58 17.49
C GLY A 71 -8.30 -17.21 17.30
N ASN A 72 -8.53 -16.50 18.40
CA ASN A 72 -8.92 -15.10 18.31
C ASN A 72 -7.71 -14.26 18.67
N ASP A 73 -7.00 -13.82 17.66
CA ASP A 73 -5.67 -13.23 17.82
C ASP A 73 -5.71 -11.71 17.81
N LEU A 74 -4.75 -11.10 18.51
CA LEU A 74 -4.48 -9.69 18.50
C LEU A 74 -3.12 -9.44 17.82
N LEU A 75 -3.15 -8.82 16.64
CA LEU A 75 -1.98 -8.51 15.84
C LEU A 75 -1.79 -6.99 15.79
N ASN A 76 -0.60 -6.53 16.14
CA ASN A 76 -0.19 -5.13 16.05
C ASN A 76 1.13 -5.03 15.26
N GLY A 77 1.07 -4.49 14.05
CA GLY A 77 2.25 -4.26 13.20
C GLY A 77 3.11 -3.09 13.70
N GLY A 78 2.48 -2.03 14.20
CA GLY A 78 3.19 -0.91 14.78
C GLY A 78 3.55 0.12 13.74
N SER A 79 4.81 0.22 13.32
CA SER A 79 5.24 1.18 12.30
C SER A 79 6.06 0.44 11.27
N GLY A 80 5.79 0.70 9.99
CA GLY A 80 6.38 -0.09 8.92
C GLY A 80 5.29 -0.48 7.93
N ALA A 81 5.66 -1.13 6.84
CA ALA A 81 4.67 -1.68 5.91
C ALA A 81 4.46 -3.15 6.25
N ASP A 82 3.52 -3.43 7.14
CA ASP A 82 3.38 -4.74 7.78
C ASP A 82 2.43 -5.66 7.00
N PHE A 83 2.71 -6.96 7.08
CA PHE A 83 1.84 -8.02 6.58
C PHE A 83 1.20 -8.77 7.75
N LEU A 84 -0.12 -8.67 7.87
CA LEU A 84 -0.89 -9.26 8.98
C LEU A 84 -1.81 -10.35 8.46
N LEU A 85 -1.55 -11.59 8.85
CA LEU A 85 -2.42 -12.74 8.63
C LEU A 85 -3.09 -13.10 9.95
N GLY A 86 -4.37 -12.73 10.11
CA GLY A 86 -5.14 -13.08 11.30
C GLY A 86 -5.37 -14.59 11.45
N GLY A 87 -5.52 -15.30 10.33
CA GLY A 87 -5.74 -16.74 10.33
C GLY A 87 -7.19 -17.14 10.61
N ALA A 88 -7.40 -18.29 11.24
CA ALA A 88 -8.73 -18.78 11.59
C ALA A 88 -9.22 -18.15 12.89
N GLY A 89 -10.52 -17.88 12.99
CA GLY A 89 -11.15 -17.26 14.16
C GLY A 89 -11.48 -15.79 13.94
N THR A 90 -11.76 -15.06 15.02
CA THR A 90 -12.16 -13.65 14.99
C THR A 90 -11.01 -12.82 15.54
N ASN A 91 -10.32 -12.11 14.66
CA ASN A 91 -9.06 -11.46 14.99
C ASN A 91 -9.19 -9.94 15.08
N SER A 92 -8.23 -9.31 15.76
CA SER A 92 -8.05 -7.86 15.80
C SER A 92 -6.71 -7.51 15.18
N LEU A 93 -6.75 -6.85 14.02
CA LEU A 93 -5.57 -6.49 13.24
C LEU A 93 -5.42 -4.97 13.29
N ASN A 94 -4.30 -4.51 13.83
CA ASN A 94 -3.90 -3.11 13.78
C ASN A 94 -2.60 -3.01 12.98
N GLY A 95 -2.64 -2.41 11.79
CA GLY A 95 -1.43 -2.19 10.99
C GLY A 95 -0.54 -1.16 11.66
N GLY A 96 -1.05 0.06 11.78
CA GLY A 96 -0.43 1.12 12.57
C GLY A 96 0.02 2.27 11.68
N GLY A 97 1.31 2.48 11.50
CA GLY A 97 1.85 3.58 10.70
C GLY A 97 2.47 3.09 9.40
N ASN A 98 2.24 3.81 8.30
CA ASN A 98 2.59 3.50 6.90
C ASN A 98 1.48 2.71 6.18
N PHE A 99 1.84 1.75 5.32
CA PHE A 99 0.89 1.06 4.43
C PHE A 99 0.85 -0.42 4.76
N ASP A 100 -0.17 -0.83 5.48
CA ASP A 100 -0.29 -2.17 6.04
C ASP A 100 -1.23 -3.03 5.21
N THR A 101 -0.89 -4.32 5.11
CA THR A 101 -1.62 -5.30 4.32
C THR A 101 -2.17 -6.41 5.20
N ALA A 102 -3.50 -6.48 5.34
CA ALA A 102 -4.15 -7.65 5.90
C ALA A 102 -4.32 -8.74 4.83
N ILE A 103 -3.90 -9.96 5.15
CA ILE A 103 -3.86 -11.09 4.23
C ILE A 103 -5.02 -12.05 4.53
N TYR A 104 -5.74 -12.41 3.47
CA TYR A 104 -6.80 -13.39 3.47
C TYR A 104 -6.48 -14.50 2.46
N THR A 105 -6.50 -15.76 2.89
CA THR A 105 -6.05 -16.89 2.06
C THR A 105 -7.09 -17.38 1.06
N GLY A 106 -8.35 -16.94 1.17
CA GLY A 106 -9.43 -17.23 0.23
C GLY A 106 -9.47 -16.26 -0.96
N ALA A 107 -10.40 -16.49 -1.89
CA ALA A 107 -10.63 -15.56 -2.99
C ALA A 107 -11.35 -14.31 -2.46
N ARG A 108 -11.17 -13.14 -3.08
CA ARG A 108 -11.87 -11.92 -2.67
C ARG A 108 -13.36 -12.21 -2.53
N GLY A 109 -13.97 -12.87 -3.51
CA GLY A 109 -15.39 -13.21 -3.54
C GLY A 109 -15.94 -13.95 -2.31
N ASP A 110 -15.08 -14.54 -1.46
CA ASP A 110 -15.46 -15.26 -0.24
C ASP A 110 -15.68 -14.34 0.98
N TYR A 111 -15.39 -13.05 0.84
CA TYR A 111 -15.39 -12.09 1.95
C TYR A 111 -16.34 -10.90 1.72
N THR A 112 -16.83 -10.33 2.82
CA THR A 112 -17.39 -8.98 2.86
C THR A 112 -16.41 -8.04 3.57
N VAL A 113 -16.34 -6.79 3.12
CA VAL A 113 -15.48 -5.76 3.70
C VAL A 113 -16.37 -4.64 4.23
N ALA A 114 -16.25 -4.35 5.52
CA ALA A 114 -16.88 -3.21 6.16
C ALA A 114 -15.90 -2.03 6.16
N MET A 115 -16.36 -0.87 5.69
CA MET A 115 -15.55 0.35 5.61
C MET A 115 -15.89 1.31 6.76
N SER A 116 -14.88 2.02 7.26
CA SER A 116 -15.05 3.18 8.13
C SER A 116 -14.30 4.36 7.52
N GLY A 117 -15.05 5.29 6.90
CA GLY A 117 -14.43 6.31 6.05
C GLY A 117 -13.81 5.65 4.82
N ASN A 118 -12.53 5.94 4.56
CA ASN A 118 -11.81 5.44 3.39
C ASN A 118 -11.04 4.14 3.65
N LEU A 119 -10.99 3.65 4.90
CA LEU A 119 -10.23 2.45 5.27
C LEU A 119 -11.14 1.28 5.65
N PRO A 120 -10.71 0.03 5.39
CA PRO A 120 -11.37 -1.15 5.92
C PRO A 120 -11.33 -1.15 7.46
N ALA A 121 -12.47 -1.46 8.06
CA ALA A 121 -12.66 -1.57 9.51
C ALA A 121 -13.04 -2.99 9.95
N GLY A 122 -13.39 -3.85 9.00
CA GLY A 122 -13.65 -5.26 9.26
C GLY A 122 -13.76 -6.07 8.00
N VAL A 123 -13.44 -7.36 8.10
CA VAL A 123 -13.57 -8.34 7.01
C VAL A 123 -14.25 -9.57 7.58
N ALA A 124 -15.31 -10.03 6.93
CA ALA A 124 -16.04 -11.21 7.37
C ALA A 124 -16.12 -12.27 6.26
N THR A 125 -15.96 -13.52 6.65
CA THR A 125 -16.19 -14.67 5.75
C THR A 125 -17.68 -14.80 5.43
N ILE A 126 -18.03 -15.08 4.17
CA ILE A 126 -19.43 -15.26 3.73
C ILE A 126 -19.99 -16.62 4.18
N ALA A 127 -19.13 -17.59 4.50
CA ALA A 127 -19.53 -18.92 4.95
C ALA A 127 -20.39 -18.88 6.24
N ALA A 128 -21.28 -19.86 6.40
CA ALA A 128 -22.17 -19.96 7.55
C ALA A 128 -21.35 -20.12 8.85
N GLY A 129 -21.37 -19.09 9.70
CA GLY A 129 -20.56 -18.99 10.91
C GLY A 129 -19.76 -17.69 11.01
N GLY A 130 -19.59 -16.97 9.90
CA GLY A 130 -19.17 -15.56 9.81
C GLY A 130 -18.10 -15.13 10.82
N GLN A 131 -16.91 -15.74 10.75
CA GLN A 131 -15.74 -15.19 11.43
C GLN A 131 -15.47 -13.80 10.84
N SER A 132 -15.30 -12.82 11.71
CA SER A 132 -15.17 -11.42 11.35
C SER A 132 -13.98 -10.82 12.06
N ASP A 133 -12.99 -10.39 11.29
CA ASP A 133 -11.88 -9.63 11.81
C ASP A 133 -12.29 -8.17 12.00
N THR A 134 -11.69 -7.53 13.00
CA THR A 134 -11.72 -6.08 13.19
C THR A 134 -10.39 -5.51 12.73
N LEU A 135 -10.43 -4.50 11.86
CA LEU A 135 -9.25 -3.87 11.29
C LEU A 135 -9.15 -2.42 11.78
N ALA A 136 -7.94 -2.00 12.10
CA ALA A 136 -7.58 -0.63 12.38
C ALA A 136 -6.30 -0.30 11.62
N GLN A 137 -6.24 0.90 11.01
CA GLN A 137 -5.03 1.36 10.32
C GLN A 137 -4.49 0.32 9.32
N ILE A 138 -5.38 -0.24 8.49
CA ILE A 138 -5.03 -1.16 7.41
C ILE A 138 -5.39 -0.47 6.10
N GLU A 139 -4.40 -0.26 5.25
CA GLU A 139 -4.59 0.43 3.97
C GLU A 139 -4.85 -0.56 2.84
N ARG A 140 -4.50 -1.84 2.99
CA ARG A 140 -4.57 -2.81 1.89
C ARG A 140 -5.08 -4.17 2.35
N LEU A 141 -5.83 -4.82 1.45
CA LEU A 141 -6.30 -6.19 1.63
C LEU A 141 -5.73 -7.05 0.51
N ALA A 142 -5.09 -8.16 0.86
CA ALA A 142 -4.61 -9.15 -0.09
C ALA A 142 -5.45 -10.43 0.00
N PHE A 143 -5.83 -10.97 -1.15
CA PHE A 143 -6.57 -12.21 -1.32
C PHE A 143 -5.79 -13.18 -2.21
N SER A 144 -6.25 -14.42 -2.32
CA SER A 144 -5.59 -15.42 -3.19
C SER A 144 -5.66 -15.11 -4.70
N ASP A 145 -6.59 -14.25 -5.12
CA ASP A 145 -6.88 -13.91 -6.51
C ASP A 145 -6.68 -12.42 -6.86
N GLY A 146 -6.14 -11.62 -5.92
CA GLY A 146 -5.88 -10.19 -6.15
C GLY A 146 -5.74 -9.41 -4.86
N ALA A 147 -5.50 -8.11 -4.97
CA ALA A 147 -5.41 -7.20 -3.83
C ALA A 147 -6.19 -5.91 -4.09
N ILE A 148 -6.58 -5.25 -3.00
CA ILE A 148 -7.29 -3.96 -3.03
C ILE A 148 -6.51 -2.99 -2.16
N ALA A 149 -6.12 -1.86 -2.75
CA ALA A 149 -5.47 -0.76 -2.06
C ALA A 149 -6.45 0.38 -1.76
N PHE A 150 -6.51 0.81 -0.51
CA PHE A 150 -7.36 1.90 0.00
C PHE A 150 -6.56 3.17 0.30
N ASP A 151 -5.23 3.15 0.13
CA ASP A 151 -4.36 4.33 0.15
C ASP A 151 -4.50 5.20 -1.11
N ILE A 152 -5.73 5.68 -1.38
CA ILE A 152 -6.07 6.51 -2.56
C ILE A 152 -5.39 7.89 -2.56
N ASP A 153 -4.95 8.34 -1.38
CA ASP A 153 -4.11 9.53 -1.23
C ASP A 153 -2.62 9.17 -1.06
N GLY A 154 -2.31 7.89 -0.87
CA GLY A 154 -0.97 7.33 -0.70
C GLY A 154 -0.35 6.85 -2.01
N ASN A 155 0.51 5.84 -1.92
CA ASN A 155 1.30 5.36 -3.05
C ASN A 155 0.42 4.78 -4.16
N ALA A 156 -0.60 3.99 -3.82
CA ALA A 156 -1.49 3.38 -4.80
C ALA A 156 -2.27 4.42 -5.61
N GLY A 157 -2.89 5.39 -4.94
CA GLY A 157 -3.65 6.44 -5.64
C GLY A 157 -2.78 7.38 -6.46
N LYS A 158 -1.59 7.75 -5.97
CA LYS A 158 -0.61 8.53 -6.75
C LYS A 158 -0.17 7.78 -8.00
N MET A 159 0.03 6.46 -7.91
CA MET A 159 0.42 5.66 -9.07
C MET A 159 -0.70 5.54 -10.11
N PHE A 160 -1.94 5.36 -9.65
CA PHE A 160 -3.11 5.39 -10.54
C PHE A 160 -3.22 6.72 -11.28
N ARG A 161 -3.03 7.85 -10.57
CA ARG A 161 -3.03 9.18 -11.17
C ARG A 161 -1.89 9.39 -12.17
N LEU A 162 -0.72 8.81 -11.91
CA LEU A 162 0.41 8.88 -12.82
C LEU A 162 0.14 8.13 -14.12
N TYR A 163 -0.48 6.94 -14.05
CA TYR A 163 -0.98 6.22 -15.22
C TYR A 163 -1.97 7.06 -16.03
N GLN A 164 -2.96 7.66 -15.36
CA GLN A 164 -3.95 8.51 -16.01
C GLN A 164 -3.28 9.70 -16.73
N ALA A 165 -2.39 10.42 -16.03
CA ALA A 165 -1.72 11.58 -16.60
C ALA A 165 -0.74 11.21 -17.73
N ALA A 166 -0.05 10.07 -17.60
CA ALA A 166 0.95 9.66 -18.57
C ALA A 166 0.32 9.02 -19.82
N LEU A 167 -0.64 8.12 -19.64
CA LEU A 167 -1.11 7.21 -20.69
C LEU A 167 -2.61 7.34 -21.01
N ASN A 168 -3.35 8.16 -20.26
CA ASN A 168 -4.79 8.38 -20.42
C ASN A 168 -5.61 7.08 -20.40
N ARG A 169 -5.31 6.19 -19.46
CA ARG A 169 -6.04 4.94 -19.28
C ARG A 169 -6.04 4.50 -17.82
N THR A 170 -7.01 3.67 -17.48
CA THR A 170 -6.96 2.86 -16.26
C THR A 170 -5.73 1.93 -16.33
N PRO A 171 -4.96 1.79 -15.23
CA PRO A 171 -3.86 0.85 -15.15
C PRO A 171 -4.31 -0.60 -15.39
N ASP A 172 -3.41 -1.41 -15.92
CA ASP A 172 -3.53 -2.87 -15.82
C ASP A 172 -3.08 -3.32 -14.42
N GLU A 173 -3.73 -4.33 -13.85
CA GLU A 173 -3.54 -4.75 -12.45
C GLU A 173 -2.12 -5.23 -12.16
N ASP A 174 -1.48 -5.94 -13.10
CA ASP A 174 -0.11 -6.45 -12.97
C ASP A 174 0.91 -5.31 -12.94
N GLY A 175 0.86 -4.41 -13.93
CA GLY A 175 1.74 -3.26 -14.00
C GLY A 175 1.55 -2.31 -12.82
N LEU A 176 0.30 -2.09 -12.41
CA LEU A 176 -0.01 -1.27 -11.24
C LEU A 176 0.60 -1.87 -9.97
N GLY A 177 0.44 -3.18 -9.76
CA GLY A 177 1.02 -3.85 -8.60
C GLY A 177 2.53 -3.78 -8.54
N TRP A 178 3.20 -3.92 -9.68
CA TRP A 178 4.65 -3.74 -9.78
C TRP A 178 5.08 -2.32 -9.40
N TRP A 179 4.37 -1.29 -9.90
CA TRP A 179 4.69 0.10 -9.58
C TRP A 179 4.35 0.50 -8.15
N ILE A 180 3.27 -0.03 -7.57
CA ILE A 180 2.94 0.17 -6.15
C ILE A 180 4.08 -0.38 -5.29
N HIS A 181 4.52 -1.61 -5.55
CA HIS A 181 5.67 -2.19 -4.86
C HIS A 181 6.95 -1.34 -5.02
N ALA A 182 7.22 -0.83 -6.22
CA ALA A 182 8.35 0.06 -6.45
C ALA A 182 8.24 1.34 -5.59
N ALA A 183 7.05 1.94 -5.48
CA ALA A 183 6.81 3.11 -4.66
C ALA A 183 6.99 2.81 -3.16
N ASP A 184 6.48 1.67 -2.69
CA ASP A 184 6.56 1.25 -1.27
C ASP A 184 8.00 0.92 -0.85
N THR A 185 8.81 0.43 -1.78
CA THR A 185 10.24 0.14 -1.55
C THR A 185 11.15 1.35 -1.74
N GLY A 186 10.56 2.55 -1.88
CA GLY A 186 11.30 3.81 -1.86
C GLY A 186 11.89 4.24 -3.21
N ASN A 187 11.42 3.69 -4.33
CA ASN A 187 11.81 4.21 -5.64
C ASN A 187 11.36 5.67 -5.80
N SER A 188 12.18 6.49 -6.47
CA SER A 188 11.86 7.90 -6.64
C SER A 188 10.69 8.10 -7.60
N TRP A 189 9.77 9.01 -7.27
CA TRP A 189 8.64 9.36 -8.14
C TRP A 189 9.08 9.87 -9.51
N GLN A 190 10.19 10.61 -9.57
CA GLN A 190 10.77 11.05 -10.83
C GLN A 190 11.30 9.87 -11.66
N GLY A 191 11.91 8.86 -11.03
CA GLY A 191 12.34 7.64 -11.70
C GLY A 191 11.17 6.82 -12.22
N MET A 192 10.09 6.71 -11.44
CA MET A 192 8.86 6.04 -11.88
C MET A 192 8.22 6.79 -13.06
N ALA A 193 8.09 8.12 -12.99
CA ALA A 193 7.63 8.94 -14.11
C ALA A 193 8.49 8.79 -15.36
N ALA A 194 9.81 8.68 -15.22
CA ALA A 194 10.73 8.38 -16.32
C ALA A 194 10.46 7.01 -16.96
N GLY A 195 10.05 6.02 -16.15
CA GLY A 195 9.60 4.72 -16.63
C GLY A 195 8.42 4.81 -17.60
N PHE A 196 7.45 5.70 -17.32
CA PHE A 196 6.33 5.95 -18.23
C PHE A 196 6.77 6.70 -19.48
N THR A 197 7.46 7.84 -19.35
CA THR A 197 7.85 8.70 -20.49
C THR A 197 8.88 8.02 -21.41
N GLY A 198 9.68 7.10 -20.88
CA GLY A 198 10.63 6.27 -21.63
C GLY A 198 10.05 4.94 -22.14
N SER A 199 8.79 4.63 -21.84
CA SER A 199 8.21 3.33 -22.20
C SER A 199 7.95 3.17 -23.71
N PRO A 200 7.95 1.93 -24.24
CA PRO A 200 7.47 1.65 -25.59
C PRO A 200 6.01 2.09 -25.81
N GLU A 201 5.17 2.01 -24.79
CA GLU A 201 3.77 2.44 -24.85
C GLU A 201 3.67 3.95 -25.09
N TRP A 202 4.38 4.75 -24.29
CA TRP A 202 4.48 6.19 -24.50
C TRP A 202 5.00 6.54 -25.90
N ALA A 203 6.07 5.87 -26.35
CA ALA A 203 6.63 6.07 -27.67
C ALA A 203 5.62 5.75 -28.79
N SER A 204 4.77 4.74 -28.60
CA SER A 204 3.71 4.38 -29.55
C SER A 204 2.56 5.39 -29.56
N LEU A 205 2.15 5.91 -28.40
CA LEU A 205 1.04 6.85 -28.27
C LEU A 205 1.42 8.26 -28.73
N TYR A 206 2.62 8.72 -28.39
CA TYR A 206 3.00 10.13 -28.48
C TYR A 206 4.29 10.38 -29.30
N GLY A 207 4.96 9.31 -29.74
CA GLY A 207 6.21 9.36 -30.47
C GLY A 207 7.44 9.34 -29.56
N ALA A 208 8.44 8.53 -29.91
CA ALA A 208 9.67 8.32 -29.13
C ALA A 208 10.50 9.61 -28.88
N ASN A 209 10.33 10.64 -29.71
CA ASN A 209 11.00 11.94 -29.59
C ASN A 209 9.98 13.09 -29.57
N SER A 210 8.91 12.95 -28.79
CA SER A 210 7.88 13.98 -28.68
C SER A 210 8.50 15.34 -28.32
N SER A 211 8.06 16.41 -28.99
CA SER A 211 8.52 17.78 -28.69
C SER A 211 7.97 18.25 -27.34
N ASN A 212 8.54 19.32 -26.76
CA ASN A 212 7.98 19.94 -25.54
C ASN A 212 6.54 20.41 -25.76
N ASP A 213 6.23 20.92 -26.96
CA ASP A 213 4.89 21.30 -27.38
C ASP A 213 3.91 20.12 -27.28
N SER A 214 4.26 18.98 -27.89
CA SER A 214 3.41 17.79 -27.88
C SER A 214 3.30 17.18 -26.48
N PHE A 215 4.40 17.16 -25.72
CA PHE A 215 4.43 16.68 -24.35
C PHE A 215 3.40 17.41 -23.47
N VAL A 216 3.48 18.74 -23.39
CA VAL A 216 2.57 19.54 -22.55
C VAL A 216 1.12 19.39 -23.00
N LYS A 217 0.86 19.43 -24.31
CA LYS A 217 -0.51 19.28 -24.84
C LYS A 217 -1.12 17.93 -24.52
N ASN A 218 -0.33 16.85 -24.56
CA ASN A 218 -0.82 15.53 -24.19
C ASN A 218 -1.17 15.45 -22.71
N LEU A 219 -0.37 16.05 -21.80
CA LEU A 219 -0.70 16.06 -20.37
C LEU A 219 -2.03 16.77 -20.06
N TYR A 220 -2.33 17.87 -20.75
CA TYR A 220 -3.64 18.53 -20.64
C TYR A 220 -4.80 17.60 -21.03
N LEU A 221 -4.65 16.87 -22.13
CA LEU A 221 -5.69 15.94 -22.60
C LEU A 221 -5.83 14.71 -21.70
N ASN A 222 -4.71 14.18 -21.22
CA ASN A 222 -4.65 12.96 -20.43
C ASN A 222 -5.11 13.16 -18.99
N ALA A 223 -4.57 14.18 -18.30
CA ALA A 223 -4.78 14.40 -16.86
C ALA A 223 -5.97 15.32 -16.58
N LEU A 224 -6.18 16.34 -17.44
CA LEU A 224 -7.20 17.37 -17.20
C LEU A 224 -8.45 17.18 -18.07
N HIS A 225 -8.40 16.26 -19.03
CA HIS A 225 -9.48 15.97 -19.98
C HIS A 225 -10.04 17.22 -20.70
N ARG A 226 -9.17 18.20 -20.94
CA ARG A 226 -9.54 19.44 -21.61
C ARG A 226 -8.41 19.96 -22.50
N PRO A 227 -8.71 20.83 -23.49
CA PRO A 227 -7.68 21.58 -24.18
C PRO A 227 -6.87 22.46 -23.22
N PHE A 228 -5.62 22.71 -23.59
CA PHE A 228 -4.78 23.68 -22.87
C PHE A 228 -5.36 25.09 -22.98
N ASP A 229 -5.26 25.83 -21.88
CA ASP A 229 -5.35 27.28 -21.91
C ASP A 229 -3.96 27.87 -22.23
N GLN A 230 -3.95 29.01 -22.93
CA GLN A 230 -2.71 29.56 -23.47
C GLN A 230 -1.72 29.98 -22.36
N ASP A 231 -2.21 30.49 -21.24
CA ASP A 231 -1.38 30.97 -20.15
C ASP A 231 -0.70 29.81 -19.41
N GLY A 232 -1.45 28.75 -19.07
CA GLY A 232 -0.90 27.56 -18.46
C GLY A 232 0.05 26.81 -19.39
N TYR A 233 -0.27 26.69 -20.68
CA TYR A 233 0.66 26.14 -21.67
C TYR A 233 1.98 26.94 -21.70
N ASN A 234 1.91 28.27 -21.78
CA ASN A 234 3.10 29.12 -21.80
C ASN A 234 3.95 28.94 -20.51
N PHE A 235 3.29 28.82 -19.36
CA PHE A 235 3.96 28.54 -18.09
C PHE A 235 4.75 27.23 -18.13
N TRP A 236 4.15 26.14 -18.59
CA TRP A 236 4.81 24.84 -18.64
C TRP A 236 5.94 24.77 -19.68
N ILE A 237 5.77 25.41 -20.83
CA ILE A 237 6.84 25.53 -21.83
C ILE A 237 8.02 26.31 -21.26
N ALA A 238 7.77 27.44 -20.60
CA ALA A 238 8.81 28.22 -19.96
C ALA A 238 9.51 27.41 -18.84
N ALA A 239 8.79 26.58 -18.08
CA ALA A 239 9.39 25.71 -17.08
C ALA A 239 10.38 24.70 -17.70
N LEU A 240 10.00 24.06 -18.81
CA LEU A 240 10.87 23.17 -19.58
C LEU A 240 12.10 23.88 -20.12
N GLU A 241 11.93 25.09 -20.66
CA GLU A 241 13.04 25.91 -21.19
C GLU A 241 14.01 26.37 -20.09
N ASN A 242 13.52 26.53 -18.86
CA ASN A 242 14.32 26.86 -17.68
C ASN A 242 14.88 25.63 -16.95
N GLY A 243 14.74 24.43 -17.53
CA GLY A 243 15.41 23.22 -17.07
C GLY A 243 14.63 22.36 -16.07
N VAL A 244 13.33 22.62 -15.86
CA VAL A 244 12.46 21.66 -15.16
C VAL A 244 12.33 20.40 -16.01
N SER A 245 12.44 19.22 -15.40
CA SER A 245 12.35 17.96 -16.12
C SER A 245 10.92 17.65 -16.56
N ARG A 246 10.77 16.85 -17.62
CA ARG A 246 9.46 16.38 -18.08
C ARG A 246 8.79 15.50 -17.03
N GLU A 247 9.58 14.70 -16.33
CA GLU A 247 9.13 13.81 -15.26
C GLU A 247 8.51 14.62 -14.12
N GLN A 248 9.11 15.76 -13.75
CA GLN A 248 8.55 16.63 -12.73
C GLN A 248 7.22 17.25 -13.19
N ILE A 249 7.14 17.73 -14.43
CA ILE A 249 5.89 18.30 -14.96
C ILE A 249 4.80 17.23 -15.05
N LEU A 250 5.12 16.00 -15.47
CA LEU A 250 4.17 14.88 -15.47
C LEU A 250 3.63 14.62 -14.05
N LEU A 251 4.49 14.62 -13.03
CA LEU A 251 4.07 14.48 -11.63
C LEU A 251 3.19 15.65 -11.18
N ASP A 252 3.51 16.88 -11.59
CA ASP A 252 2.72 18.06 -11.25
C ASP A 252 1.30 18.02 -11.88
N PHE A 253 1.19 17.53 -13.12
CA PHE A 253 -0.12 17.28 -13.76
C PHE A 253 -0.86 16.12 -13.09
N SER A 254 -0.16 15.02 -12.78
CA SER A 254 -0.71 13.85 -12.10
C SER A 254 -1.34 14.22 -10.76
N GLU A 255 -0.68 15.05 -9.98
CA GLU A 255 -1.15 15.44 -8.64
C GLU A 255 -1.94 16.76 -8.63
N SER A 256 -2.31 17.27 -9.81
CA SER A 256 -3.17 18.44 -9.89
C SER A 256 -4.56 18.14 -9.31
N PRO A 257 -5.22 19.13 -8.65
CA PRO A 257 -6.58 18.95 -8.14
C PRO A 257 -7.59 18.52 -9.22
N GLU A 258 -7.38 18.96 -10.46
CA GLU A 258 -8.19 18.57 -11.60
C GLU A 258 -8.05 17.07 -11.92
N ASN A 259 -6.83 16.52 -11.98
CA ASN A 259 -6.63 15.09 -12.22
C ASN A 259 -7.11 14.23 -11.03
N GLN A 260 -6.87 14.67 -9.79
CA GLN A 260 -7.42 14.00 -8.61
C GLN A 260 -8.95 13.91 -8.67
N ALA A 261 -9.63 15.00 -9.05
CA ALA A 261 -11.07 15.01 -9.24
C ALA A 261 -11.53 14.15 -10.43
N ALA A 262 -10.73 14.04 -11.49
CA ALA A 262 -11.03 13.19 -12.63
C ALA A 262 -10.98 11.68 -12.29
N VAL A 263 -10.03 11.27 -11.45
CA VAL A 263 -9.83 9.85 -11.11
C VAL A 263 -10.65 9.39 -9.91
N ILE A 264 -11.13 10.29 -9.03
CA ILE A 264 -11.72 9.89 -7.74
C ILE A 264 -12.87 8.90 -7.90
N GLY A 265 -13.69 9.05 -8.95
CA GLY A 265 -14.80 8.14 -9.23
C GLY A 265 -14.38 6.70 -9.52
N GLN A 266 -13.14 6.49 -9.96
CA GLN A 266 -12.57 5.16 -10.27
C GLN A 266 -11.94 4.51 -9.04
N ILE A 267 -11.37 5.29 -8.12
CA ILE A 267 -10.53 4.77 -7.04
C ILE A 267 -11.15 4.85 -5.64
N GLN A 268 -12.22 5.63 -5.44
CA GLN A 268 -12.83 5.88 -4.12
C GLN A 268 -13.29 4.62 -3.35
N ASN A 269 -13.50 3.50 -4.05
CA ASN A 269 -13.92 2.23 -3.44
C ASN A 269 -12.76 1.24 -3.25
N GLY A 270 -11.52 1.71 -3.40
CA GLY A 270 -10.33 0.88 -3.47
C GLY A 270 -9.84 0.69 -4.91
N ILE A 271 -8.56 0.36 -5.03
CA ILE A 271 -7.85 0.18 -6.29
C ILE A 271 -7.46 -1.29 -6.38
N GLU A 272 -8.02 -2.02 -7.34
CA GLU A 272 -7.68 -3.42 -7.60
C GLU A 272 -6.32 -3.52 -8.30
N TYR A 273 -5.48 -4.44 -7.83
CA TYR A 273 -4.16 -4.72 -8.40
C TYR A 273 -3.72 -6.15 -8.11
N THR A 274 -2.73 -6.64 -8.85
CA THR A 274 -2.07 -7.92 -8.54
C THR A 274 -0.90 -7.67 -7.60
N LEU A 275 -0.92 -8.26 -6.40
CA LEU A 275 0.17 -8.09 -5.42
C LEU A 275 1.50 -8.60 -6.00
N PHE A 276 2.48 -7.71 -6.10
CA PHE A 276 3.83 -8.06 -6.54
C PHE A 276 4.66 -8.58 -5.35
N THR A 277 5.24 -9.77 -5.50
CA THR A 277 5.98 -10.49 -4.44
C THR A 277 7.47 -10.73 -4.77
N GLY A 278 7.97 -10.09 -5.84
CA GLY A 278 9.32 -10.29 -6.36
C GLY A 278 10.44 -9.54 -5.63
#